data_AF-A0A951F8D9-F1
#
_entry.id   AF-A0A951F8D9-F1
#
_cell.length_a   1.000
_cell.length_b   1.000
_cell.length_c   1.000
_cell.angle_alpha   90.00
_cell.angle_beta   90.00
_cell.angle_gamma   90.00
#
_symmetry.space_group_name_H-M   'P 1'
#
loop_
_entity.id
_entity.type
_entity.pdbx_description
1 polymer ?
#
loop_
_entity_poly.entity_id
_entity_poly.type
_entity_poly.pdbx_seq_one_letter_code
_entity_poly.pdbx_strand_id
1 'polypeptide(L)'
;MKRRNWRAEIVSFTDHLLRSCQPLNFPVDLGKLAKSRAIEGIRFRPMPSDGAIEVTKDGFQVHMCSHKEQSVRLAAVETTKLKPRERFTLAHEIIHTFFYDEQLRPIRPAPSIALLEWLCNYGAARLLLPEFLLERELGPGGRFDSLEMAQDLADSAGVSTSVVVRRLDECRDLKQQDYALMLFEKDESGGIRLLGACLSGVFSTMTKPKLYASPPRWVSRLAPTITSPAIGSARIPHDERWDYVSRVVPMSKMQSRLFVEIRLVLKIKKSPSQSH
;
A
#
# COMPACT_ATOMS: atom_id res chain seq x y z
N MET A 1 31.90 13.27 1.78
CA MET A 1 31.22 12.00 2.16
C MET A 1 29.91 11.91 1.39
N LYS A 2 29.72 10.92 0.51
CA LYS A 2 28.47 10.79 -0.27
C LYS A 2 27.32 10.42 0.66
N ARG A 3 26.16 11.08 0.53
CA ARG A 3 24.95 10.69 1.30
C ARG A 3 24.50 9.30 0.83
N ARG A 4 24.32 8.39 1.78
CA ARG A 4 23.83 7.03 1.53
C ARG A 4 22.41 7.08 0.95
N ASN A 5 22.13 6.28 -0.09
CA ASN A 5 20.81 6.23 -0.72
C ASN A 5 20.01 5.04 -0.17
N TRP A 6 19.47 5.22 1.03
CA TRP A 6 18.73 4.18 1.74
C TRP A 6 17.59 3.56 0.94
N ARG A 7 16.86 4.37 0.15
CA ARG A 7 15.75 3.86 -0.65
C ARG A 7 16.22 2.87 -1.70
N ALA A 8 17.31 3.17 -2.42
CA ALA A 8 17.85 2.26 -3.43
C ALA A 8 18.38 0.96 -2.81
N GLU A 9 18.94 1.04 -1.61
CA GLU A 9 19.41 -0.14 -0.89
C GLU A 9 18.25 -1.02 -0.40
N ILE A 10 17.16 -0.44 0.12
CA ILE A 10 15.94 -1.20 0.47
C ILE A 10 15.35 -1.90 -0.76
N VAL A 11 15.33 -1.22 -1.92
CA VAL A 11 14.90 -1.85 -3.18
C VAL A 11 15.78 -3.05 -3.50
N SER A 12 17.11 -2.86 -3.48
CA SER A 12 18.07 -3.93 -3.80
C SER A 12 17.95 -5.12 -2.83
N PHE A 13 17.83 -4.84 -1.53
CA PHE A 13 17.63 -5.83 -0.48
C PHE A 13 16.33 -6.62 -0.69
N THR A 14 15.23 -5.91 -0.93
CA THR A 14 13.91 -6.53 -1.17
C THR A 14 13.93 -7.42 -2.40
N ASP A 15 14.50 -6.94 -3.51
CA ASP A 15 14.58 -7.70 -4.76
C ASP A 15 15.47 -8.94 -4.60
N HIS A 16 16.59 -8.84 -3.87
CA HIS A 16 17.44 -9.99 -3.56
C HIS A 16 16.69 -11.04 -2.72
N LEU A 17 15.98 -10.59 -1.69
CA LEU A 17 15.19 -11.44 -0.79
C LEU A 17 14.07 -12.18 -1.54
N LEU A 18 13.39 -11.49 -2.45
CA LEU A 18 12.34 -12.09 -3.28
C LEU A 18 12.90 -13.11 -4.27
N ARG A 19 14.08 -12.85 -4.86
CA ARG A 19 14.74 -13.80 -5.77
C ARG A 19 15.18 -15.08 -5.08
N SER A 20 15.68 -14.99 -3.85
CA SER A 20 16.14 -16.17 -3.09
C SER A 20 15.00 -17.08 -2.62
N CYS A 21 13.75 -16.62 -2.68
CA CYS A 21 12.57 -17.34 -2.21
C CYS A 21 11.59 -17.75 -3.34
N GLN A 22 12.04 -17.77 -4.59
CA GLN A 22 11.24 -18.24 -5.73
C GLN A 22 10.91 -19.75 -5.62
N PRO A 23 9.81 -20.22 -6.23
CA PRO A 23 8.79 -19.45 -6.95
C PRO A 23 7.90 -18.63 -6.00
N LEU A 24 7.47 -17.45 -6.44
CA LEU A 24 6.56 -16.58 -5.70
C LEU A 24 5.17 -16.52 -6.33
N ASN A 25 4.16 -16.47 -5.46
CA ASN A 25 2.76 -16.26 -5.79
C ASN A 25 2.13 -15.32 -4.75
N PHE A 26 0.98 -14.74 -5.09
CA PHE A 26 0.13 -14.15 -4.08
C PHE A 26 -0.70 -15.23 -3.36
N PRO A 27 -0.89 -15.11 -2.02
CA PRO A 27 -0.17 -14.21 -1.12
C PRO A 27 1.31 -14.62 -0.96
N VAL A 28 2.23 -13.64 -0.87
CA VAL A 28 3.66 -13.92 -0.67
C VAL A 28 3.87 -14.66 0.67
N ASP A 29 4.64 -15.75 0.63
CA ASP A 29 5.02 -16.55 1.79
C ASP A 29 6.12 -15.85 2.59
N LEU A 30 5.69 -15.13 3.64
CA LEU A 30 6.58 -14.40 4.52
C LEU A 30 7.43 -15.34 5.40
N GLY A 31 7.03 -16.60 5.57
CA GLY A 31 7.77 -17.57 6.37
C GLY A 31 9.12 -17.90 5.75
N LYS A 32 9.16 -18.08 4.42
CA LYS A 32 10.42 -18.27 3.67
C LYS A 32 11.32 -17.04 3.76
N LEU A 33 10.76 -15.85 3.54
CA LEU A 33 11.48 -14.59 3.61
C LEU A 33 12.04 -14.35 5.02
N ALA A 34 11.23 -14.54 6.06
CA ALA A 34 11.64 -14.41 7.46
C ALA A 34 12.76 -15.39 7.83
N LYS A 35 12.64 -16.66 7.41
CA LYS A 35 13.70 -17.66 7.64
C LYS A 35 15.02 -17.27 6.99
N SER A 36 15.00 -16.72 5.78
CA SER A 36 16.22 -16.25 5.09
C SER A 36 16.88 -15.04 5.77
N ARG A 37 16.17 -14.39 6.70
CA ARG A 37 16.66 -13.31 7.56
C ARG A 37 16.91 -13.76 8.99
N ALA A 38 17.03 -15.06 9.24
CA ALA A 38 17.25 -15.66 10.56
C ALA A 38 16.19 -15.24 11.61
N ILE A 39 14.94 -14.99 11.19
CA ILE A 39 13.83 -14.84 12.14
C ILE A 39 13.43 -16.23 12.63
N GLU A 40 13.50 -16.44 13.94
CA GLU A 40 13.28 -17.75 14.58
C GLU A 40 11.81 -18.01 14.91
N GLY A 41 11.05 -16.96 15.19
CA GLY A 41 9.67 -17.06 15.62
C GLY A 41 8.93 -15.74 15.72
N ILE A 42 7.67 -15.84 16.13
CA ILE A 42 6.76 -14.72 16.37
C ILE A 42 6.20 -14.84 17.80
N ARG A 43 6.30 -13.76 18.57
CA ARG A 43 5.74 -13.62 19.92
C ARG A 43 4.60 -12.61 19.86
N PHE A 44 3.39 -13.09 20.03
CA PHE A 44 2.21 -12.28 20.24
C PHE A 44 2.18 -11.84 21.71
N ARG A 45 2.07 -10.55 21.98
CA ARG A 45 1.98 -10.00 23.34
C ARG A 45 1.37 -8.61 23.36
N PRO A 46 0.81 -8.15 24.49
CA PRO A 46 0.38 -6.76 24.62
C PRO A 46 1.60 -5.83 24.51
N MET A 47 1.53 -4.85 23.60
CA MET A 47 2.59 -3.85 23.42
C MET A 47 2.04 -2.58 22.79
N PRO A 48 2.69 -1.41 22.97
CA PRO A 48 2.19 -0.14 22.47
C PRO A 48 2.37 0.05 20.95
N SER A 49 3.32 -0.65 20.32
CA SER A 49 3.53 -0.68 18.88
C SER A 49 2.82 -1.87 18.23
N ASP A 50 2.68 -1.86 16.90
CA ASP A 50 2.11 -3.02 16.19
C ASP A 50 3.08 -4.20 16.12
N GLY A 51 4.38 -3.91 16.02
CA GLY A 51 5.45 -4.89 15.98
C GLY A 51 6.75 -4.34 16.57
N ALA A 52 7.70 -5.25 16.77
CA ALA A 52 9.10 -4.96 17.05
C ALA A 52 9.97 -6.18 16.73
N ILE A 53 11.25 -5.97 16.46
CA ILE A 53 12.25 -7.05 16.47
C ILE A 53 13.11 -7.01 17.74
N GLU A 54 13.44 -8.19 18.23
CA GLU A 54 14.44 -8.44 19.25
C GLU A 54 15.59 -9.22 18.63
N VAL A 55 16.83 -8.79 18.88
CA VAL A 55 18.03 -9.54 18.48
C VAL A 55 18.26 -10.67 19.48
N THR A 56 18.36 -11.90 19.00
CA THR A 56 18.71 -13.07 19.80
C THR A 56 20.18 -13.44 19.59
N LYS A 57 20.65 -14.52 20.22
CA LYS A 57 22.00 -15.05 19.97
C LYS A 57 22.18 -15.52 18.53
N ASP A 58 21.12 -16.09 17.95
CA ASP A 58 21.19 -16.84 16.69
C ASP A 58 20.41 -16.16 15.54
N GLY A 59 19.80 -15.00 15.79
CA GLY A 59 19.03 -14.25 14.78
C GLY A 59 18.09 -13.21 15.38
N PHE A 60 16.82 -13.29 14.99
CA PHE A 60 15.79 -12.34 15.38
C PHE A 60 14.52 -13.03 15.89
N GLN A 61 13.87 -12.39 16.86
CA GLN A 61 12.54 -12.71 17.33
C GLN A 61 11.61 -11.55 16.97
N VAL A 62 10.54 -11.83 16.22
CA VAL A 62 9.50 -10.83 15.94
C VAL A 62 8.51 -10.81 17.09
N HIS A 63 8.14 -9.62 17.56
CA HIS A 63 7.05 -9.38 18.50
C HIS A 63 5.89 -8.71 17.77
N MET A 64 4.66 -9.13 18.06
CA MET A 64 3.44 -8.57 17.47
C MET A 64 2.43 -8.24 18.54
N CYS A 65 1.73 -7.11 18.38
CA CYS A 65 0.69 -6.71 19.31
C CYS A 65 -0.49 -7.67 19.29
N SER A 66 -0.83 -8.21 20.46
CA SER A 66 -2.00 -9.07 20.67
C SER A 66 -2.46 -8.98 22.12
N HIS A 67 -3.75 -9.10 22.36
CA HIS A 67 -4.30 -9.22 23.71
C HIS A 67 -3.96 -10.56 24.38
N LYS A 68 -3.67 -11.59 23.57
CA LYS A 68 -3.29 -12.92 24.06
C LYS A 68 -1.80 -13.12 23.85
N GLU A 69 -1.11 -13.48 24.92
CA GLU A 69 0.30 -13.83 24.87
C GLU A 69 0.48 -15.23 24.29
N GLN A 70 1.32 -15.35 23.27
CA GLN A 70 1.60 -16.62 22.61
C GLN A 70 2.95 -16.54 21.90
N SER A 71 3.78 -17.57 22.03
CA SER A 71 5.02 -17.70 21.27
C SER A 71 4.89 -18.86 20.29
N VAL A 72 5.21 -18.60 19.02
CA VAL A 72 5.14 -19.61 17.96
C VAL A 72 6.45 -19.60 17.18
N ARG A 73 7.05 -20.78 17.01
CA ARG A 73 8.20 -20.94 16.12
C ARG A 73 7.80 -20.63 14.69
N LEU A 74 8.66 -19.98 13.92
CA LEU A 74 8.31 -19.56 12.56
C LEU A 74 7.87 -20.73 11.67
N ALA A 75 8.50 -21.90 11.83
CA ALA A 75 8.16 -23.12 11.10
C ALA A 75 6.74 -23.66 11.37
N ALA A 76 6.11 -23.25 12.48
CA ALA A 76 4.75 -23.62 12.83
C ALA A 76 3.71 -22.54 12.45
N VAL A 77 4.14 -21.41 11.88
CA VAL A 77 3.25 -20.33 11.45
C VAL A 77 2.93 -20.45 9.97
N GLU A 78 1.66 -20.67 9.65
CA GLU A 78 1.17 -20.53 8.27
C GLU A 78 1.02 -19.03 7.94
N THR A 79 2.10 -18.40 7.49
CA THR A 79 2.13 -16.94 7.29
C THR A 79 1.13 -16.43 6.27
N THR A 80 0.67 -17.28 5.35
CA THR A 80 -0.39 -17.00 4.38
C THR A 80 -1.78 -16.84 5.01
N LYS A 81 -2.01 -17.37 6.22
CA LYS A 81 -3.26 -17.25 6.97
C LYS A 81 -3.30 -16.10 7.98
N LEU A 82 -2.18 -15.38 8.15
CA LEU A 82 -2.14 -14.16 8.96
C LEU A 82 -3.11 -13.11 8.41
N LYS A 83 -3.72 -12.33 9.30
CA LYS A 83 -4.60 -11.23 8.89
C LYS A 83 -3.80 -10.15 8.12
N PRO A 84 -4.43 -9.34 7.26
CA PRO A 84 -3.73 -8.33 6.48
C PRO A 84 -2.81 -7.41 7.28
N ARG A 85 -3.23 -6.97 8.48
CA ARG A 85 -2.40 -6.14 9.36
C ARG A 85 -1.20 -6.91 9.90
N GLU A 86 -1.42 -8.13 10.40
CA GLU A 86 -0.35 -9.01 10.90
C GLU A 86 0.67 -9.34 9.79
N ARG A 87 0.20 -9.60 8.56
CA ARG A 87 1.06 -9.79 7.38
C ARG A 87 1.93 -8.57 7.10
N PHE A 88 1.32 -7.38 7.13
CA PHE A 88 2.06 -6.14 6.93
C PHE A 88 3.08 -5.90 8.04
N THR A 89 2.71 -6.12 9.30
CA THR A 89 3.62 -6.04 10.44
C THR A 89 4.78 -7.03 10.29
N LEU A 90 4.53 -8.29 9.94
CA LEU A 90 5.62 -9.27 9.73
C LEU A 90 6.57 -8.81 8.61
N ALA A 91 6.03 -8.36 7.48
CA ALA A 91 6.84 -7.85 6.38
C ALA A 91 7.66 -6.62 6.79
N HIS A 92 7.08 -5.73 7.59
CA HIS A 92 7.76 -4.56 8.16
C HIS A 92 8.94 -4.97 9.04
N GLU A 93 8.73 -5.91 9.97
CA GLU A 93 9.79 -6.43 10.84
C GLU A 93 10.87 -7.22 10.07
N ILE A 94 10.50 -7.91 8.98
CA ILE A 94 11.49 -8.52 8.06
C ILE A 94 12.41 -7.45 7.48
N ILE A 95 11.86 -6.30 7.07
CA ILE A 95 12.66 -5.18 6.56
C ILE A 95 13.53 -4.57 7.67
N HIS A 96 13.07 -4.52 8.92
CA HIS A 96 13.92 -4.04 10.02
C HIS A 96 15.26 -4.79 10.11
N THR A 97 15.30 -6.08 9.76
CA THR A 97 16.55 -6.87 9.74
C THR A 97 17.60 -6.36 8.73
N PHE A 98 17.23 -5.52 7.75
CA PHE A 98 18.18 -4.85 6.86
C PHE A 98 19.08 -3.86 7.60
N PHE A 99 18.60 -3.29 8.71
CA PHE A 99 19.34 -2.30 9.50
C PHE A 99 20.33 -2.93 10.48
N TYR A 100 20.65 -4.21 10.31
CA TYR A 100 21.61 -4.97 11.11
C TYR A 100 22.69 -5.58 10.21
N ASP A 101 23.92 -5.62 10.70
CA ASP A 101 25.04 -6.29 10.04
C ASP A 101 25.00 -7.82 10.24
N GLU A 102 25.96 -8.53 9.66
CA GLU A 102 26.07 -10.00 9.77
C GLU A 102 26.33 -10.48 11.20
N GLN A 103 26.82 -9.59 12.08
CA GLN A 103 27.02 -9.86 13.50
C GLN A 103 25.82 -9.39 14.34
N LEU A 104 24.68 -9.12 13.70
CA LEU A 104 23.42 -8.68 14.33
C LEU A 104 23.56 -7.36 15.10
N ARG A 105 24.46 -6.47 14.67
CA ARG A 105 24.62 -5.13 15.25
C ARG A 105 23.94 -4.09 14.36
N PRO A 106 23.28 -3.07 14.95
CA PRO A 106 22.70 -1.99 14.17
C PRO A 106 23.74 -1.30 13.27
N ILE A 107 23.43 -1.13 11.99
CA ILE A 107 24.33 -0.48 11.03
C ILE A 107 24.55 1.00 11.38
N ARG A 108 25.78 1.49 11.16
CA ARG A 108 26.16 2.90 11.41
C ARG A 108 26.77 3.55 10.17
N PRO A 109 26.45 4.83 9.88
CA PRO A 109 25.39 5.62 10.53
C PRO A 109 23.99 5.08 10.17
N ALA A 110 23.06 5.15 11.12
CA ALA A 110 21.66 4.77 10.91
C ALA A 110 20.84 5.98 10.36
N PRO A 111 19.74 5.74 9.61
CA PRO A 111 18.79 6.81 9.30
C PRO A 111 18.13 7.33 10.58
N SER A 112 17.51 8.51 10.52
CA SER A 112 16.64 8.97 11.62
C SER A 112 15.48 7.99 11.81
N ILE A 113 14.93 7.91 13.03
CA ILE A 113 13.82 7.00 13.35
C ILE A 113 12.66 7.17 12.36
N ALA A 114 12.24 8.42 12.10
CA ALA A 114 11.15 8.68 11.14
C ALA A 114 11.46 8.19 9.71
N LEU A 115 12.71 8.31 9.26
CA LEU A 115 13.11 7.80 7.95
C LEU A 115 13.20 6.27 7.95
N LEU A 116 13.69 5.67 9.03
CA LEU A 116 13.76 4.22 9.21
C LEU A 116 12.37 3.58 9.11
N GLU A 117 11.40 4.08 9.89
CA GLU A 117 10.01 3.62 9.87
C GLU A 117 9.37 3.77 8.48
N TRP A 118 9.66 4.88 7.79
CA TRP A 118 9.20 5.08 6.42
C TRP A 118 9.81 4.05 5.46
N LEU A 119 11.11 3.76 5.58
CA LEU A 119 11.81 2.76 4.77
C LEU A 119 11.30 1.35 5.03
N CYS A 120 10.98 1.00 6.28
CA CYS A 120 10.40 -0.29 6.65
C CYS A 120 9.00 -0.46 6.05
N ASN A 121 8.15 0.56 6.15
CA ASN A 121 6.84 0.56 5.50
C ASN A 121 6.93 0.44 3.97
N TYR A 122 7.89 1.15 3.36
CA TYR A 122 8.16 1.10 1.93
C TYR A 122 8.63 -0.29 1.49
N GLY A 123 9.61 -0.88 2.19
CA GLY A 123 10.09 -2.22 1.91
C GLY A 123 9.02 -3.30 2.11
N ALA A 124 8.20 -3.18 3.16
CA ALA A 124 7.13 -4.13 3.46
C ALA A 124 6.09 -4.19 2.34
N ALA A 125 5.68 -3.02 1.83
CA ALA A 125 4.77 -2.95 0.68
C ALA A 125 5.38 -3.60 -0.57
N ARG A 126 6.69 -3.42 -0.82
CA ARG A 126 7.39 -4.08 -1.95
C ARG A 126 7.55 -5.58 -1.78
N LEU A 127 7.78 -6.07 -0.57
CA LEU A 127 7.83 -7.52 -0.29
C LEU A 127 6.48 -8.18 -0.52
N LEU A 128 5.41 -7.53 -0.06
CA LEU A 128 4.05 -8.07 -0.15
C LEU A 128 3.44 -7.94 -1.54
N LEU A 129 3.81 -6.90 -2.29
CA LEU A 129 3.36 -6.62 -3.65
C LEU A 129 4.56 -6.36 -4.58
N PRO A 130 5.35 -7.41 -4.90
CA PRO A 130 6.43 -7.31 -5.85
C PRO A 130 5.92 -6.89 -7.23
N GLU A 131 6.68 -6.05 -7.94
CA GLU A 131 6.27 -5.49 -9.23
C GLU A 131 5.96 -6.58 -10.27
N PHE A 132 6.83 -7.59 -10.37
CA PHE A 132 6.66 -8.70 -11.31
C PHE A 132 5.41 -9.55 -11.02
N LEU A 133 4.97 -9.63 -9.75
CA LEU A 133 3.70 -10.29 -9.42
C LEU A 133 2.52 -9.41 -9.80
N LEU A 134 2.60 -8.10 -9.55
CA LEU A 134 1.57 -7.15 -10.00
C LEU A 134 1.42 -7.19 -11.53
N GLU A 135 2.52 -7.16 -12.27
CA GLU A 135 2.54 -7.30 -13.74
C GLU A 135 1.86 -8.59 -14.19
N ARG A 136 2.13 -9.70 -13.49
CA ARG A 136 1.54 -11.01 -13.81
C ARG A 136 0.03 -11.03 -13.56
N GLU A 137 -0.44 -10.49 -12.43
CA GLU A 137 -1.88 -10.43 -12.12
C GLU A 137 -2.64 -9.47 -13.05
N LEU A 138 -2.01 -8.37 -13.46
CA LEU A 138 -2.59 -7.43 -14.43
C LEU A 138 -2.57 -7.98 -15.86
N GLY A 139 -1.68 -8.93 -16.15
CA GLY A 139 -1.48 -9.52 -17.48
C GLY A 139 -0.61 -8.65 -18.41
N PRO A 140 -0.23 -9.18 -19.60
CA PRO A 140 0.61 -8.46 -20.56
C PRO A 140 -0.02 -7.13 -21.00
N GLY A 141 0.69 -6.03 -20.76
CA GLY A 141 0.18 -4.69 -21.07
C GLY A 141 -0.97 -4.24 -20.15
N GLY A 142 -1.31 -5.04 -19.14
CA GLY A 142 -2.32 -4.73 -18.15
C GLY A 142 -2.05 -3.41 -17.46
N ARG A 143 -3.11 -2.65 -17.23
CA ARG A 143 -3.06 -1.38 -16.52
C ARG A 143 -4.11 -1.39 -15.44
N PHE A 144 -3.69 -0.94 -14.28
CA PHE A 144 -4.58 -0.65 -13.19
C PHE A 144 -5.51 0.50 -13.58
N ASP A 145 -6.81 0.24 -13.57
CA ASP A 145 -7.81 1.20 -14.05
C ASP A 145 -9.02 1.38 -13.14
N SER A 146 -9.19 0.60 -12.07
CA SER A 146 -10.45 0.59 -11.32
C SER A 146 -10.25 0.26 -9.85
N LEU A 147 -11.15 0.77 -9.01
CA LEU A 147 -11.19 0.44 -7.59
C LEU A 147 -11.34 -1.08 -7.35
N GLU A 148 -12.25 -1.72 -8.07
CA GLU A 148 -12.58 -3.14 -7.90
C GLU A 148 -11.32 -3.99 -8.11
N MET A 149 -10.52 -3.67 -9.14
CA MET A 149 -9.24 -4.30 -9.37
C MET A 149 -8.27 -4.14 -8.19
N ALA A 150 -8.28 -3.00 -7.48
CA ALA A 150 -7.42 -2.80 -6.30
C ALA A 150 -7.92 -3.63 -5.11
N GLN A 151 -9.22 -3.85 -5.00
CA GLN A 151 -9.80 -4.72 -3.98
C GLN A 151 -9.47 -6.18 -4.28
N ASP A 152 -9.62 -6.63 -5.53
CA ASP A 152 -9.30 -7.98 -5.96
C ASP A 152 -7.81 -8.30 -5.77
N LEU A 153 -6.92 -7.35 -6.11
CA LEU A 153 -5.48 -7.47 -5.84
C LEU A 153 -5.17 -7.52 -4.34
N ALA A 154 -5.86 -6.72 -3.53
CA ALA A 154 -5.67 -6.70 -2.08
C ALA A 154 -6.07 -8.04 -1.45
N ASP A 155 -7.21 -8.58 -1.86
CA ASP A 155 -7.72 -9.87 -1.40
C ASP A 155 -6.79 -11.01 -1.84
N SER A 156 -6.34 -11.01 -3.10
CA SER A 156 -5.42 -12.01 -3.65
C SER A 156 -4.06 -12.00 -2.93
N ALA A 157 -3.50 -10.82 -2.67
CA ALA A 157 -2.21 -10.67 -1.98
C ALA A 157 -2.31 -10.82 -0.44
N GLY A 158 -3.53 -10.85 0.11
CA GLY A 158 -3.78 -10.89 1.55
C GLY A 158 -3.28 -9.63 2.26
N VAL A 159 -3.53 -8.45 1.70
CA VAL A 159 -3.13 -7.15 2.26
C VAL A 159 -4.32 -6.18 2.30
N SER A 160 -4.16 -5.02 2.96
CA SER A 160 -5.18 -3.98 2.87
C SER A 160 -5.12 -3.26 1.53
N THR A 161 -6.27 -2.83 1.03
CA THR A 161 -6.36 -2.05 -0.22
C THR A 161 -5.54 -0.74 -0.15
N SER A 162 -5.35 -0.15 1.04
CA SER A 162 -4.44 1.00 1.22
C SER A 162 -2.99 0.70 0.82
N VAL A 163 -2.51 -0.53 1.08
CA VAL A 163 -1.16 -0.97 0.69
C VAL A 163 -1.08 -1.13 -0.82
N VAL A 164 -2.11 -1.70 -1.45
CA VAL A 164 -2.21 -1.81 -2.92
C VAL A 164 -2.17 -0.43 -3.58
N VAL A 165 -3.04 0.50 -3.16
CA VAL A 165 -3.09 1.86 -3.73
C VAL A 165 -1.74 2.57 -3.61
N ARG A 166 -1.09 2.48 -2.44
CA ARG A 166 0.24 3.09 -2.23
C ARG A 166 1.30 2.44 -3.12
N ARG A 167 1.29 1.12 -3.25
CA ARG A 167 2.25 0.40 -4.09
C ARG A 167 2.07 0.73 -5.57
N LEU A 168 0.84 0.76 -6.06
CA LEU A 168 0.52 1.09 -7.45
C LEU A 168 0.99 2.50 -7.84
N ASP A 169 0.92 3.47 -6.92
CA ASP A 169 1.42 4.82 -7.16
C ASP A 169 2.92 4.83 -7.54
N GLU A 170 3.68 3.91 -6.98
CA GLU A 170 5.12 3.73 -7.22
C GLU A 170 5.42 2.99 -8.53
N CYS A 171 4.52 2.12 -9.00
CA CYS A 171 4.64 1.37 -10.25
C CYS A 171 4.18 2.23 -11.44
N ARG A 172 5.09 3.05 -11.98
CA ARG A 172 4.75 4.00 -13.06
C ARG A 172 4.14 3.32 -14.29
N ASP A 173 4.69 2.18 -14.67
CA ASP A 173 4.33 1.48 -15.91
C ASP A 173 3.04 0.66 -15.79
N LEU A 174 2.48 0.52 -14.58
CA LEU A 174 1.27 -0.28 -14.34
C LEU A 174 -0.01 0.56 -14.27
N LYS A 175 0.06 1.88 -14.46
CA LYS A 175 -1.09 2.77 -14.30
C LYS A 175 -1.73 3.13 -15.63
N GLN A 176 -3.05 3.13 -15.70
CA GLN A 176 -3.76 3.78 -16.81
C GLN A 176 -3.41 5.28 -16.85
N GLN A 177 -3.35 5.87 -18.04
CA GLN A 177 -3.16 7.32 -18.17
C GLN A 177 -4.39 8.07 -17.61
N ASP A 178 -4.14 9.29 -17.11
CA ASP A 178 -5.17 10.24 -16.64
C ASP A 178 -6.17 9.65 -15.65
N TYR A 179 -5.62 8.91 -14.69
CA TYR A 179 -6.35 8.19 -13.66
C TYR A 179 -5.83 8.58 -12.26
N ALA A 180 -6.76 8.77 -11.31
CA ALA A 180 -6.45 8.95 -9.91
C ALA A 180 -7.34 8.08 -9.03
N LEU A 181 -6.72 7.26 -8.18
CA LEU A 181 -7.41 6.50 -7.14
C LEU A 181 -6.98 7.00 -5.77
N MET A 182 -7.94 7.32 -4.93
CA MET A 182 -7.71 7.78 -3.57
C MET A 182 -8.56 7.02 -2.57
N LEU A 183 -7.96 6.69 -1.44
CA LEU A 183 -8.62 6.06 -0.32
C LEU A 183 -8.69 7.05 0.83
N PHE A 184 -9.89 7.24 1.35
CA PHE A 184 -10.17 8.09 2.49
C PHE A 184 -10.74 7.31 3.65
N GLU A 185 -10.51 7.81 4.85
CA GLU A 185 -11.14 7.34 6.07
C GLU A 185 -11.81 8.53 6.75
N LYS A 186 -13.04 8.29 7.19
CA LYS A 186 -13.82 9.20 7.99
C LYS A 186 -13.59 8.87 9.47
N ASP A 187 -13.18 9.85 10.24
CA ASP A 187 -13.05 9.71 11.69
C ASP A 187 -14.41 9.89 12.39
N GLU A 188 -14.42 9.68 13.72
CA GLU A 188 -15.62 9.76 14.56
C GLU A 188 -16.23 11.17 14.59
N SER A 189 -15.41 12.22 14.40
CA SER A 189 -15.88 13.61 14.30
C SER A 189 -16.45 13.95 12.91
N GLY A 190 -16.39 13.01 11.98
CA GLY A 190 -16.76 13.19 10.59
C GLY A 190 -15.67 13.85 9.73
N GLY A 191 -14.48 14.09 10.29
CA GLY A 191 -13.29 14.50 9.55
C GLY A 191 -12.86 13.42 8.57
N ILE A 192 -12.19 13.84 7.49
CA ILE A 192 -11.78 12.93 6.42
C ILE A 192 -10.27 13.03 6.24
N ARG A 193 -9.61 11.87 6.25
CA ARG A 193 -8.16 11.74 6.08
C ARG A 193 -7.82 10.80 4.94
N LEU A 194 -6.78 11.14 4.19
CA LEU A 194 -6.30 10.31 3.09
C LEU A 194 -5.45 9.14 3.61
N LEU A 195 -5.80 7.91 3.25
CA LEU A 195 -5.00 6.72 3.54
C LEU A 195 -4.09 6.30 2.40
N GLY A 196 -4.40 6.65 1.15
CA GLY A 196 -3.58 6.29 -0.01
C GLY A 196 -4.00 7.06 -1.25
N ALA A 197 -3.05 7.32 -2.14
CA ALA A 197 -3.31 7.93 -3.43
C ALA A 197 -2.41 7.28 -4.49
N CYS A 198 -3.00 6.99 -5.65
CA CYS A 198 -2.33 6.53 -6.86
C CYS A 198 -2.69 7.51 -7.98
N LEU A 199 -1.71 8.27 -8.46
CA LEU A 199 -1.92 9.31 -9.47
C LEU A 199 -1.17 8.97 -10.77
N SER A 200 -1.81 9.23 -11.90
CA SER A 200 -1.26 8.97 -13.24
C SER A 200 -1.64 10.08 -14.24
N GLY A 201 -0.85 10.20 -15.31
CA GLY A 201 -1.05 11.20 -16.37
C GLY A 201 -1.14 12.63 -15.83
N VAL A 202 -2.16 13.39 -16.24
CA VAL A 202 -2.43 14.77 -15.81
C VAL A 202 -2.45 14.88 -14.27
N PHE A 203 -2.99 13.90 -13.56
CA PHE A 203 -3.06 13.93 -12.09
C PHE A 203 -1.69 13.83 -11.42
N SER A 204 -0.68 13.27 -12.09
CA SER A 204 0.69 13.21 -11.54
C SER A 204 1.38 14.57 -11.50
N THR A 205 0.87 15.56 -12.23
CA THR A 205 1.36 16.95 -12.21
C THR A 205 0.73 17.79 -11.09
N MET A 206 -0.35 17.29 -10.48
CA MET A 206 -1.03 17.97 -9.37
C MET A 206 -0.25 17.82 -8.06
N THR A 207 -0.46 18.74 -7.12
CA THR A 207 0.12 18.65 -5.77
C THR A 207 -0.28 17.33 -5.12
N LYS A 208 0.72 16.47 -4.85
CA LYS A 208 0.50 15.16 -4.26
C LYS A 208 -0.15 15.31 -2.88
N PRO A 209 -1.31 14.67 -2.64
CA PRO A 209 -1.93 14.66 -1.34
C PRO A 209 -1.00 14.08 -0.26
N LYS A 210 -0.96 14.70 0.92
CA LYS A 210 -0.22 14.16 2.07
C LYS A 210 -1.04 13.07 2.74
N LEU A 211 -0.41 11.93 3.03
CA LEU A 211 -1.05 10.85 3.79
C LEU A 211 -1.46 11.35 5.19
N TYR A 212 -2.61 10.88 5.66
CA TYR A 212 -3.24 11.22 6.93
C TYR A 212 -3.61 12.70 7.11
N ALA A 213 -3.52 13.50 6.05
CA ALA A 213 -4.00 14.88 6.04
C ALA A 213 -5.39 14.97 5.40
N SER A 214 -6.04 16.12 5.60
CA SER A 214 -7.27 16.46 4.88
C SER A 214 -7.04 16.48 3.36
N PRO A 215 -8.08 16.19 2.55
CA PRO A 215 -7.97 16.23 1.10
C PRO A 215 -7.52 17.63 0.62
N PRO A 216 -6.60 17.72 -0.36
CA PRO A 216 -6.25 19.00 -0.94
C PRO A 216 -7.43 19.61 -1.70
N ARG A 217 -7.42 20.93 -1.87
CA ARG A 217 -8.54 21.69 -2.45
C ARG A 217 -9.02 21.15 -3.81
N TRP A 218 -8.13 20.62 -4.65
CA TRP A 218 -8.50 20.08 -5.95
C TRP A 218 -9.36 18.80 -5.80
N VAL A 219 -9.06 17.94 -4.82
CA VAL A 219 -9.85 16.75 -4.54
C VAL A 219 -11.24 17.14 -4.05
N SER A 220 -11.33 18.09 -3.12
CA SER A 220 -12.62 18.57 -2.61
C SER A 220 -13.51 19.15 -3.72
N ARG A 221 -12.90 19.76 -4.76
CA ARG A 221 -13.64 20.21 -5.94
C ARG A 221 -14.11 19.05 -6.80
N LEU A 222 -13.23 18.09 -7.08
CA LEU A 222 -13.49 17.00 -8.03
C LEU A 222 -14.34 15.86 -7.47
N ALA A 223 -14.42 15.74 -6.15
CA ALA A 223 -15.18 14.72 -5.46
C ALA A 223 -15.96 15.34 -4.29
N PRO A 224 -16.94 16.21 -4.57
CA PRO A 224 -17.75 16.86 -3.54
C PRO A 224 -18.55 15.85 -2.69
N THR A 225 -18.83 14.69 -3.27
CA THR A 225 -19.45 13.52 -2.62
C THR A 225 -18.61 12.93 -1.49
N ILE A 226 -17.31 13.24 -1.40
CA ILE A 226 -16.49 12.92 -0.23
C ILE A 226 -17.07 13.62 1.01
N THR A 227 -17.48 14.88 0.87
CA THR A 227 -17.96 15.71 1.98
C THR A 227 -19.48 15.61 2.20
N SER A 228 -20.23 15.10 1.23
CA SER A 228 -21.68 14.89 1.32
C SER A 228 -22.02 13.48 0.86
N PRO A 229 -22.38 12.55 1.78
CA PRO A 229 -22.36 11.09 1.57
C PRO A 229 -23.48 10.55 0.66
N ALA A 230 -24.01 11.34 -0.26
CA ALA A 230 -24.82 10.79 -1.35
C ALA A 230 -23.90 9.91 -2.23
N ILE A 231 -24.05 8.59 -2.10
CA ILE A 231 -23.39 7.61 -2.96
C ILE A 231 -23.74 7.95 -4.40
N GLY A 232 -22.74 8.11 -5.26
CA GLY A 232 -22.97 8.45 -6.64
C GLY A 232 -21.71 8.85 -7.39
N SER A 233 -21.89 9.09 -8.68
CA SER A 233 -20.88 9.67 -9.55
C SER A 233 -21.10 11.18 -9.67
N ALA A 234 -20.04 11.98 -9.56
CA ALA A 234 -20.06 13.39 -9.94
C ALA A 234 -19.30 13.57 -11.26
N ARG A 235 -19.80 14.44 -12.13
CA ARG A 235 -19.13 14.84 -13.36
C ARG A 235 -18.90 16.34 -13.33
N ILE A 236 -17.65 16.76 -13.47
CA ILE A 236 -17.23 18.16 -13.35
C ILE A 236 -16.44 18.54 -14.61
N PRO A 237 -16.84 19.60 -15.33
CA PRO A 237 -16.09 20.05 -16.50
C PRO A 237 -14.63 20.37 -16.16
N HIS A 238 -13.68 19.85 -16.96
CA HIS A 238 -12.26 20.21 -16.84
C HIS A 238 -11.89 21.32 -17.83
N ASP A 239 -12.15 21.09 -19.11
CA ASP A 239 -11.91 22.03 -20.22
C ASP A 239 -12.99 21.85 -21.30
N GLU A 240 -12.78 22.31 -22.53
CA GLU A 240 -13.74 22.17 -23.63
C GLU A 240 -13.97 20.71 -24.07
N ARG A 241 -13.00 19.83 -23.89
CA ARG A 241 -12.96 18.45 -24.40
C ARG A 241 -13.15 17.39 -23.32
N TRP A 242 -12.83 17.70 -22.07
CA TRP A 242 -12.72 16.72 -21.00
C TRP A 242 -13.58 17.08 -19.78
N ASP A 243 -14.09 16.03 -19.13
CA ASP A 243 -14.71 16.10 -17.81
C ASP A 243 -13.92 15.24 -16.82
N TYR A 244 -13.90 15.66 -15.56
CA TYR A 244 -13.60 14.77 -14.45
C TYR A 244 -14.84 13.97 -14.09
N VAL A 245 -14.71 12.65 -13.97
CA VAL A 245 -15.73 11.79 -13.39
C VAL A 245 -15.17 11.21 -12.11
N SER A 246 -15.83 11.51 -10.99
CA SER A 246 -15.54 10.88 -9.72
C SER A 246 -16.62 9.89 -9.34
N ARG A 247 -16.22 8.79 -8.71
CA ARG A 247 -17.10 7.74 -8.16
C ARG A 247 -16.69 7.48 -6.73
N VAL A 248 -17.66 7.51 -5.82
CA VAL A 248 -17.46 7.16 -4.41
C VAL A 248 -18.09 5.81 -4.13
N VAL A 249 -17.29 4.90 -3.58
CA VAL A 249 -17.75 3.56 -3.20
C VAL A 249 -17.51 3.36 -1.70
N PRO A 250 -18.58 3.14 -0.90
CA PRO A 250 -18.42 2.77 0.49
C PRO A 250 -17.83 1.36 0.60
N MET A 251 -16.90 1.16 1.53
CA MET A 251 -16.36 -0.18 1.77
C MET A 251 -17.37 -1.04 2.54
N SER A 252 -17.85 -2.11 1.91
CA SER A 252 -18.83 -3.04 2.51
C SER A 252 -18.43 -3.59 3.88
N LYS A 253 -17.12 -3.74 4.14
CA LYS A 253 -16.58 -4.27 5.40
C LYS A 253 -16.19 -3.20 6.43
N MET A 254 -16.16 -1.91 6.07
CA MET A 254 -15.73 -0.81 6.96
C MET A 254 -16.54 0.46 6.69
N GLN A 255 -17.57 0.70 7.51
CA GLN A 255 -18.48 1.85 7.35
C GLN A 255 -17.79 3.22 7.43
N SER A 256 -16.60 3.29 8.04
CA SER A 256 -15.81 4.52 8.15
C SER A 256 -14.90 4.80 6.94
N ARG A 257 -14.80 3.90 5.95
CA ARG A 257 -13.87 4.08 4.81
C ARG A 257 -14.59 4.33 3.50
N LEU A 258 -14.05 5.30 2.76
CA LEU A 258 -14.58 5.74 1.48
C LEU A 258 -13.49 5.62 0.42
N PHE A 259 -13.79 4.93 -0.68
CA PHE A 259 -12.96 4.99 -1.87
C PHE A 259 -13.46 6.04 -2.83
N VAL A 260 -12.52 6.78 -3.39
CA VAL A 260 -12.80 7.79 -4.40
C VAL A 260 -11.93 7.50 -5.60
N GLU A 261 -12.59 7.17 -6.68
CA GLU A 261 -11.97 7.05 -7.98
C GLU A 261 -12.25 8.32 -8.78
N ILE A 262 -11.25 8.88 -9.43
CA ILE A 262 -11.37 10.05 -10.29
C ILE A 262 -10.70 9.73 -11.62
N ARG A 263 -11.45 9.88 -12.71
CA ARG A 263 -10.96 9.71 -14.08
C ARG A 263 -11.13 11.00 -14.88
N LEU A 264 -10.25 11.22 -15.84
CA LEU A 264 -10.48 12.18 -16.91
C LEU A 264 -11.16 11.45 -18.08
N VAL A 265 -12.31 11.96 -18.55
CA VAL A 265 -13.07 11.34 -19.63
C VAL A 265 -13.43 12.36 -20.71
N LEU A 266 -13.45 11.94 -21.98
CA LEU A 266 -13.88 12.80 -23.07
C LEU A 266 -15.36 13.17 -22.90
N LYS A 267 -15.69 14.43 -23.23
CA LYS A 267 -17.09 14.86 -23.36
C LYS A 267 -17.72 14.11 -24.52
N ILE A 268 -18.76 13.33 -24.21
CA ILE A 268 -19.62 12.77 -25.24
C ILE A 268 -20.43 13.94 -25.79
N LYS A 269 -20.12 14.41 -27.00
CA LYS A 269 -21.02 15.31 -27.73
C LYS A 269 -22.35 14.57 -27.83
N LYS A 270 -23.38 15.06 -27.13
CA LYS A 270 -24.74 14.58 -27.38
C LYS A 270 -24.96 14.75 -28.87
N SER A 271 -25.15 13.63 -29.58
CA SER A 271 -25.55 13.69 -30.98
C SER A 271 -26.81 14.57 -31.01
N PRO A 272 -26.89 15.58 -31.88
CA PRO A 272 -28.06 16.43 -31.94
C PRO A 272 -29.25 15.49 -32.10
N SER A 273 -30.09 15.43 -31.07
CA SER A 273 -31.33 14.66 -31.08
C SER A 273 -32.06 15.09 -32.34
N GLN A 274 -32.25 14.17 -33.28
CA GLN A 274 -33.07 14.40 -34.47
C GLN A 274 -34.46 14.76 -33.96
N SER A 275 -34.75 16.05 -33.93
CA SER A 275 -36.07 16.60 -33.72
C SER A 275 -36.89 16.24 -34.96
N HIS A 276 -37.69 15.18 -34.84
CA HIS A 276 -38.80 14.89 -35.75
C HIS A 276 -40.02 15.70 -35.34
#